data_AF-X0WF23-F1
#
_entry.id   AF-X0WF23-F1
#
_cell.length_a   1.000
_cell.length_b   1.000
_cell.length_c   1.000
_cell.angle_alpha   90.00
_cell.angle_beta   90.00
_cell.angle_gamma   90.00
#
_symmetry.space_group_name_H-M   'P 1'
#
loop_
_entity.id
_entity.type
_entity.pdbx_description
1 polymer ?
#
loop_
_entity_poly.entity_id
_entity_poly.type
_entity_poly.pdbx_seq_one_letter_code
_entity_poly.pdbx_strand_id
1 'polypeptide(L)' 'AQDLHQILTLKIARLGLPEINLIGPAPSFFSRLRGKSRWQIVIRGTDPRVLLKDLRLPLGWRVDVDPVSLL' A
#
# COMPACT_ATOMS: atom_id res chain seq x y z
N ALA A 1 -9.44 0.93 -3.98
CA ALA A 1 -8.02 1.32 -3.89
C ALA A 1 -7.84 2.63 -3.13
N GLN A 2 -8.65 3.65 -3.42
CA GLN A 2 -8.70 4.87 -2.62
C GLN A 2 -9.03 4.62 -1.14
N ASP A 3 -9.96 3.70 -0.83
CA ASP A 3 -10.32 3.40 0.57
C ASP A 3 -9.11 2.90 1.39
N LEU A 4 -8.31 1.99 0.81
CA LEU A 4 -7.12 1.49 1.50
C LEU A 4 -6.08 2.60 1.65
N HIS A 5 -5.89 3.45 0.64
CA HIS A 5 -5.02 4.60 0.73
C HIS A 5 -5.44 5.52 1.89
N GLN A 6 -6.73 5.84 2.00
CA GLN A 6 -7.27 6.67 3.08
C GLN A 6 -7.08 6.02 4.47
N ILE A 7 -7.33 4.70 4.60
CA ILE A 7 -7.11 3.97 5.85
C ILE A 7 -5.63 4.09 6.29
N LEU A 8 -4.71 3.91 5.35
CA LEU A 8 -3.28 4.01 5.62
C LEU A 8 -2.89 5.45 6.00
N THR A 9 -3.38 6.47 5.29
CA THR A 9 -3.15 7.88 5.61
C THR A 9 -3.63 8.23 7.03
N LEU A 10 -4.85 7.83 7.38
CA LEU A 10 -5.39 8.07 8.72
C LEU A 10 -4.59 7.36 9.81
N LYS A 11 -4.11 6.15 9.52
CA LYS A 11 -3.29 5.39 10.46
C LYS A 11 -1.90 6.03 10.65
N ILE A 12 -1.27 6.53 9.60
CA ILE A 12 -0.02 7.31 9.68
C ILE A 12 -0.21 8.52 10.62
N ALA A 13 -1.28 9.28 10.40
CA ALA A 13 -1.59 10.45 11.21
C ALA A 13 -1.84 10.07 12.69
N ARG A 14 -2.59 8.98 12.94
CA ARG A 14 -2.91 8.51 14.29
C ARG A 14 -1.68 8.00 15.06
N LEU A 15 -0.73 7.37 14.37
CA LEU A 15 0.48 6.82 14.98
C LEU A 15 1.62 7.83 15.06
N GLY A 16 1.48 9.00 14.44
CA GLY A 16 2.53 10.02 14.42
C GLY A 16 3.78 9.56 13.69
N LEU A 17 3.62 9.00 12.49
CA LEU A 17 4.71 8.44 11.66
C LEU A 17 5.03 9.35 10.46
N PRO A 18 5.53 10.59 10.66
CA PRO A 18 5.72 11.56 9.58
C PRO A 18 6.75 11.12 8.52
N GLU A 19 7.65 10.20 8.87
CA GLU A 19 8.63 9.62 7.95
C GLU A 19 8.04 8.61 6.97
N ILE A 20 6.82 8.11 7.24
CA ILE A 20 6.13 7.18 6.35
C ILE A 20 5.35 7.95 5.28
N ASN A 21 5.68 7.66 4.03
CA ASN A 21 5.07 8.22 2.85
C ASN A 21 4.36 7.14 2.04
N LEU A 22 3.20 7.49 1.47
CA LEU A 22 2.43 6.63 0.58
C LEU A 22 2.55 7.15 -0.86
N ILE A 23 2.74 6.23 -1.82
CA ILE A 23 2.63 6.53 -3.25
C ILE A 23 1.49 5.71 -3.84
N GLY A 24 0.64 6.36 -4.62
CA GLY A 24 -0.53 5.75 -5.26
C GLY A 24 -1.85 6.28 -4.67
N PRO A 25 -2.97 5.56 -4.82
CA PRO A 25 -3.07 4.26 -5.48
C PRO A 25 -2.78 4.37 -6.99
N ALA A 26 -1.83 3.57 -7.47
CA ALA A 26 -1.43 3.55 -8.88
C ALA A 26 -1.86 2.23 -9.54
N PRO A 27 -2.19 2.22 -10.84
CA PRO A 27 -2.32 0.97 -11.57
C PRO A 27 -0.96 0.23 -11.57
N SER A 28 -0.97 -1.09 -11.37
CA SER A 28 0.25 -1.90 -11.57
C SER A 28 0.55 -2.05 -13.06
N PHE A 29 1.83 -2.14 -13.44
CA PHE A 29 2.31 -2.03 -14.83
C PHE A 29 1.62 -3.00 -15.80
N PHE A 30 1.29 -4.22 -15.35
CA PHE A 30 0.39 -5.11 -16.09
C PHE A 30 -1.05 -4.59 -16.02
N SER A 31 -1.39 -3.65 -16.90
CA SER A 31 -2.73 -3.07 -17.00
C SER A 31 -3.82 -4.12 -17.27
N ARG A 32 -3.48 -5.32 -17.77
CA ARG A 32 -4.39 -6.48 -17.90
C ARG A 32 -3.66 -7.82 -17.81
N LEU A 33 -3.69 -8.50 -16.67
CA LEU A 33 -3.51 -9.95 -16.63
C LEU A 33 -4.91 -10.59 -16.53
N ARG A 34 -5.37 -11.24 -17.60
CA ARG A 34 -6.71 -11.87 -17.68
C ARG A 34 -7.87 -10.90 -17.40
N GLY A 35 -7.76 -9.66 -17.88
CA GLY A 35 -8.84 -8.66 -17.81
C GLY A 35 -9.08 -8.00 -16.45
N LYS A 36 -8.19 -8.22 -15.46
CA LYS A 36 -8.32 -7.61 -14.13
C LYS A 36 -7.32 -6.46 -13.96
N SER A 37 -7.84 -5.26 -13.68
CA SER A 37 -7.03 -4.11 -13.27
C SER A 37 -6.49 -4.35 -11.86
N ARG A 38 -5.17 -4.32 -11.71
CA ARG A 38 -4.50 -4.41 -10.42
C ARG A 38 -4.04 -3.01 -10.00
N TRP A 39 -4.20 -2.73 -8.71
CA TRP A 39 -3.79 -1.47 -8.10
C TRP A 39 -2.72 -1.76 -7.06
N GLN A 40 -1.80 -0.82 -6.90
CA GLN A 40 -0.76 -0.87 -5.88
C GLN A 40 -0.68 0.43 -5.09
N ILE A 41 -0.26 0.30 -3.84
CA ILE A 41 0.10 1.41 -2.94
C ILE A 41 1.49 1.07 -2.43
N VAL A 42 2.45 1.96 -2.65
CA VAL A 42 3.83 1.78 -2.17
C VAL A 42 3.98 2.54 -0.87
N ILE A 43 4.48 1.86 0.15
CA ILE A 43 4.77 2.43 1.46
C ILE A 43 6.29 2.60 1.55
N ARG A 44 6.75 3.83 1.83
CA ARG A 44 8.18 4.15 2.00
C ARG A 44 8.41 4.82 3.35
N GLY A 45 9.47 4.47 4.06
CA GLY A 45 9.82 5.08 5.35
C GLY A 45 10.89 4.25 6.06
N THR A 46 11.32 4.73 7.22
CA THR A 46 12.38 4.08 8.01
C THR A 46 11.95 2.74 8.60
N ASP A 47 10.69 2.63 9.08
CA ASP A 47 10.09 1.35 9.47
C ASP A 47 8.61 1.26 9.05
N PRO A 48 8.33 0.90 7.77
CA PRO A 48 6.97 0.83 7.26
C PRO A 48 6.15 -0.32 7.87
N ARG A 49 6.79 -1.27 8.55
CA ARG A 49 6.11 -2.43 9.17
C ARG A 49 5.21 -1.99 10.32
N VAL A 50 5.58 -0.91 11.02
CA VAL A 50 4.78 -0.33 12.11
C VAL A 50 3.40 0.09 11.60
N LEU A 51 3.30 0.59 10.37
CA LEU A 51 2.03 0.95 9.75
C LEU A 51 1.16 -0.28 9.45
N LEU A 52 1.78 -1.42 9.10
CA LEU A 52 1.07 -2.65 8.74
C LEU A 52 0.69 -3.51 9.96
N LYS A 53 1.32 -3.28 11.12
CA LYS A 53 1.01 -3.99 12.37
C LYS A 53 -0.48 -3.85 12.71
N ASP A 54 -1.15 -4.95 12.99
CA ASP A 54 -2.60 -5.00 13.31
C ASP A 54 -3.54 -4.46 12.21
N LEU A 55 -3.05 -4.26 10.98
CA LEU A 55 -3.89 -3.87 9.86
C LEU A 55 -4.59 -5.10 9.27
N ARG A 56 -5.92 -5.12 9.30
CA ARG A 56 -6.70 -6.08 8.51
C ARG A 56 -6.80 -5.58 7.08
N LEU A 57 -6.14 -6.29 6.17
CA LEU A 57 -6.20 -5.96 4.75
C LEU A 57 -7.59 -6.30 4.18
N PRO A 58 -8.18 -5.41 3.37
CA PRO A 58 -9.41 -5.73 2.65
C PRO A 58 -9.20 -6.93 1.71
N LEU A 59 -10.28 -7.66 1.41
CA LEU A 59 -10.23 -8.83 0.54
C LEU A 59 -9.58 -8.48 -0.82
N GLY A 60 -8.69 -9.35 -1.29
CA GLY A 60 -8.01 -9.20 -2.59
C GLY A 60 -6.72 -8.38 -2.56
N TRP A 61 -6.35 -7.80 -1.43
CA TRP A 61 -5.03 -7.19 -1.24
C TRP A 61 -3.98 -8.21 -0.81
N ARG A 62 -2.73 -7.95 -1.21
CA ARG A 62 -1.54 -8.67 -0.76
C ARG A 62 -0.48 -7.65 -0.40
N VAL A 63 0.37 -8.02 0.54
CA VAL A 63 1.56 -7.24 0.91
C VAL A 63 2.77 -7.96 0.33
N ASP A 64 3.60 -7.20 -0.36
CA ASP A 64 4.92 -7.62 -0.81
C ASP A 64 5.95 -6.82 -0.01
N VAL A 65 6.91 -7.51 0.62
CA VAL A 65 7.95 -6.91 1.46
C VAL A 65 9.26 -7.04 0.69
N ASP A 66 9.92 -5.91 0.47
CA ASP A 66 11.12 -5.82 -0.37
C ASP A 66 10.93 -6.44 -1.76
N PRO A 67 9.94 -5.94 -2.54
CA PRO A 67 9.69 -6.48 -3.87
C PRO A 67 10.91 -6.30 -4.76
N VAL A 68 11.26 -7.36 -5.49
CA VAL A 68 12.36 -7.32 -6.50
C VAL A 68 12.08 -6.27 -7.58
N SER A 69 10.80 -5.96 -7.83
CA SER A 69 10.38 -4.92 -8.77
C SER A 69 9.00 -4.34 -8.43
N LEU A 70 8.79 -3.06 -8.76
CA LEU A 70 7.47 -2.39 -8.71
C LEU A 70 6.76 -2.41 -10.08
N LEU A 71 7.32 -3.16 -11.04
CA LEU A 71 6.81 -3.38 -12.40
C LEU A 71 5.77 -4.51 -12.40
#